data_AF-A0A428Q3V3-F1
#
_entry.id   AF-A0A428Q3V3-F1
#
_cell.length_a   1.000
_cell.length_b   1.000
_cell.length_c   1.000
_cell.angle_alpha   90.00
_cell.angle_beta   90.00
_cell.angle_gamma   90.00
#
_symmetry.space_group_name_H-M   'P 1'
#
loop_
_entity.id
_entity.type
_entity.pdbx_description
1 polymer ?
#
loop_
_entity_poly.entity_id
_entity_poly.type
_entity_poly.pdbx_seq_one_letter_code
_entity_poly.pdbx_strand_id
1 'polypeptide(L)'
;MPEVLCLGLGGGTKVLQNPHGSVTVGPESVGHRLLSEALVFGGKTLTATDVAVAEGKVNIGDVALVRHLKGTETIQKARQEIRTILERGVDSMKLSAEDAVLVLVGGGSIVQMDEVKGVAKIIRPPHFDCANAVGAAIAKVSGQIDTIEILEGRDEQEIIQPTKQKAIEAAIEAGADRDTVKIVSLENLPLENSAVKATRLIIKAAGMLRVDALLKATAEETNGVFEPTTNGHKPEVDTKSDDYATSASALIKTSDYKPEVTPDGTWLVSEVDSRAALHQGKQMRVVDINTMPDDTLVFGTSTYGAPAVVSERLPSGTEAIDAIDGVLPYFGIAKPGALIADEIGGMNDLRPLLTSIHYDVATIDGDYMGRAYPRIYHSTTYVNGLPIVPCAQADGMGNTVAVSKCEDPIRLEKLQRKAALELGLLSQMSQSGMRVGDLKKYAVLGSTSLAWYIGRAIYQARQEKTSIVDAILRAHPCGRLLYTGKIIDVRRFVSDGGYTEGPVRLRAIGAEEREVGETVCTETRDMVLPFQNEYLYAALKDGKQEEVICTVPDLISLIGMDGYALGTQDIKYGLRVNVMAFVGHPHWYTERGLELGGPGDFGYKDMKQVSVAPAFYDPPRVTDMFRPR
;
A
#
# COMPACT_ATOMS: atom_id res chain seq x y z
N MET A 1 -7.15 -10.48 0.52
CA MET A 1 -7.55 -11.05 1.82
C MET A 1 -8.30 -9.98 2.58
N PRO A 2 -9.25 -10.33 3.48
CA PRO A 2 -9.82 -9.33 4.39
C PRO A 2 -8.71 -8.72 5.24
N GLU A 3 -8.88 -7.46 5.64
CA GLU A 3 -8.01 -6.82 6.61
C GLU A 3 -8.23 -7.46 7.98
N VAL A 4 -7.15 -7.91 8.62
CA VAL A 4 -7.20 -8.60 9.91
C VAL A 4 -6.18 -7.95 10.84
N LEU A 5 -6.66 -7.43 11.97
CA LEU A 5 -5.82 -6.99 13.08
C LEU A 5 -5.71 -8.10 14.12
N CYS A 6 -4.49 -8.60 14.31
CA CYS A 6 -4.20 -9.60 15.35
C CYS A 6 -3.90 -8.90 16.68
N LEU A 7 -4.77 -9.07 17.66
CA LEU A 7 -4.52 -8.67 19.05
C LEU A 7 -4.06 -9.89 19.85
N GLY A 8 -2.93 -9.78 20.54
CA GLY A 8 -2.38 -10.83 21.42
C GLY A 8 -3.18 -11.03 22.72
N LEU A 9 -4.50 -11.05 22.64
CA LEU A 9 -5.43 -11.05 23.78
C LEU A 9 -6.48 -12.16 23.66
N GLY A 10 -6.48 -13.07 24.62
CA GLY A 10 -7.47 -14.14 24.77
C GLY A 10 -7.45 -14.71 26.19
N GLY A 11 -8.24 -15.76 26.46
CA GLY A 11 -8.39 -16.30 27.82
C GLY A 11 -7.05 -16.72 28.48
N GLY A 12 -6.14 -17.32 27.70
CA GLY A 12 -4.83 -17.75 28.17
C GLY A 12 -3.75 -16.68 28.23
N THR A 13 -4.06 -15.43 27.85
CA THR A 13 -3.09 -14.33 27.90
C THR A 13 -2.61 -14.12 29.34
N LYS A 14 -1.30 -14.13 29.54
CA LYS A 14 -0.68 -14.01 30.86
C LYS A 14 -0.84 -12.59 31.40
N VAL A 15 -1.01 -12.50 32.72
CA VAL A 15 -1.05 -11.25 33.46
C VAL A 15 0.15 -11.23 34.40
N LEU A 16 1.07 -10.29 34.18
CA LEU A 16 2.31 -10.18 34.94
C LEU A 16 2.30 -8.91 35.78
N GLN A 17 2.72 -9.05 37.04
CA GLN A 17 2.97 -7.91 37.91
C GLN A 17 4.45 -7.56 37.85
N ASN A 18 4.76 -6.34 37.41
CA ASN A 18 6.14 -5.88 37.29
C ASN A 18 6.68 -5.43 38.66
N PRO A 19 8.02 -5.42 38.85
CA PRO A 19 8.66 -5.01 40.10
C PRO A 19 8.27 -3.59 40.58
N HIS A 20 7.87 -2.71 39.66
CA HIS A 20 7.43 -1.34 39.95
C HIS A 20 5.92 -1.20 40.23
N GLY A 21 5.19 -2.32 40.34
CA GLY A 21 3.75 -2.32 40.64
C GLY A 21 2.83 -2.05 39.44
N SER A 22 3.37 -1.93 38.22
CA SER A 22 2.57 -1.95 36.99
C SER A 22 2.15 -3.39 36.64
N VAL A 23 1.08 -3.53 35.87
CA VAL A 23 0.59 -4.83 35.38
C VAL A 23 0.67 -4.83 33.87
N THR A 24 1.16 -5.92 33.30
CA THR A 24 1.23 -6.15 31.86
C THR A 24 0.34 -7.33 31.49
N VAL A 25 -0.43 -7.18 30.41
CA VAL A 25 -1.29 -8.24 29.89
C VAL A 25 -0.79 -8.64 28.50
N GLY A 26 -0.29 -9.87 28.39
CA GLY A 26 0.28 -10.38 27.15
C GLY A 26 1.63 -9.75 26.76
N PRO A 27 2.12 -9.98 25.52
CA PRO A 27 1.48 -10.80 24.48
C PRO A 27 1.55 -12.30 24.73
N GLU A 28 2.34 -12.74 25.72
CA GLU A 28 2.49 -14.16 26.04
C GLU A 28 1.17 -14.82 26.49
N SER A 29 1.01 -16.11 26.13
CA SER A 29 -0.19 -16.89 26.46
C SER A 29 0.15 -18.33 26.82
N VAL A 30 -0.64 -18.92 27.71
CA VAL A 30 -0.57 -20.37 28.00
C VAL A 30 -1.29 -21.21 26.94
N GLY A 31 -2.08 -20.58 26.05
CA GLY A 31 -2.72 -21.23 24.90
C GLY A 31 -3.53 -22.47 25.28
N HIS A 32 -3.23 -23.59 24.61
CA HIS A 32 -3.90 -24.88 24.86
C HIS A 32 -3.70 -25.43 26.29
N ARG A 33 -2.71 -24.91 27.04
CA ARG A 33 -2.45 -25.30 28.44
C ARG A 33 -3.29 -24.51 29.46
N LEU A 34 -4.27 -23.73 29.02
CA LEU A 34 -5.13 -22.94 29.91
C LEU A 34 -5.73 -23.79 31.05
N LEU A 35 -6.25 -24.97 30.73
CA LEU A 35 -6.89 -25.86 31.70
C LEU A 35 -5.93 -26.47 32.74
N SER A 36 -4.62 -26.40 32.53
CA SER A 36 -3.62 -26.91 33.48
C SER A 36 -2.81 -25.81 34.14
N GLU A 37 -2.65 -24.65 33.50
CA GLU A 37 -1.75 -23.59 33.93
C GLU A 37 -2.46 -22.40 34.59
N ALA A 38 -3.73 -22.12 34.25
CA ALA A 38 -4.45 -21.00 34.85
C ALA A 38 -4.88 -21.29 36.29
N LEU A 39 -4.92 -20.24 37.12
CA LEU A 39 -5.21 -20.36 38.55
C LEU A 39 -6.60 -20.96 38.82
N VAL A 40 -7.60 -20.58 38.02
CA VAL A 40 -8.98 -21.05 38.14
C VAL A 40 -9.13 -22.56 37.87
N PHE A 41 -8.12 -23.21 37.30
CA PHE A 41 -8.07 -24.67 37.11
C PHE A 41 -7.04 -25.36 38.01
N GLY A 42 -6.45 -24.65 38.98
CA GLY A 42 -5.45 -25.19 39.91
C GLY A 42 -3.99 -25.07 39.44
N GLY A 43 -3.75 -24.31 38.37
CA GLY A 43 -2.41 -23.99 37.88
C GLY A 43 -1.71 -22.89 38.69
N LYS A 44 -0.64 -22.32 38.12
CA LYS A 44 0.21 -21.32 38.78
C LYS A 44 0.28 -19.97 38.07
N THR A 45 -0.28 -19.87 36.87
CA THR A 45 -0.15 -18.69 36.01
C THR A 45 -1.43 -17.86 36.08
N LEU A 46 -1.31 -16.58 36.42
CA LEU A 46 -2.44 -15.65 36.33
C LEU A 46 -2.72 -15.31 34.86
N THR A 47 -3.97 -15.49 34.44
CA THR A 47 -4.43 -15.30 33.06
C THR A 47 -5.63 -14.36 32.96
N ALA A 48 -5.95 -13.91 31.76
CA ALA A 48 -7.14 -13.10 31.51
C ALA A 48 -8.45 -13.83 31.88
N THR A 49 -8.51 -15.17 31.76
CA THR A 49 -9.64 -15.96 32.27
C THR A 49 -9.79 -15.83 33.79
N ASP A 50 -8.68 -15.88 34.53
CA ASP A 50 -8.71 -15.72 35.99
C ASP A 50 -9.22 -14.34 36.39
N VAL A 51 -8.83 -13.28 35.66
CA VAL A 51 -9.33 -11.92 35.85
C VAL A 51 -10.85 -11.85 35.64
N ALA A 52 -11.35 -12.43 34.54
CA ALA A 52 -12.78 -12.43 34.23
C ALA A 52 -13.63 -13.21 35.27
N VAL A 53 -13.10 -14.32 35.78
CA VAL A 53 -13.77 -15.12 36.82
C VAL A 53 -13.71 -14.42 38.18
N ALA A 54 -12.56 -13.84 38.56
CA ALA A 54 -12.41 -13.11 39.82
C ALA A 54 -13.35 -11.89 39.91
N GLU A 55 -13.56 -11.19 38.80
CA GLU A 55 -14.51 -10.08 38.68
C GLU A 55 -15.98 -10.54 38.61
N GLY A 56 -16.24 -11.84 38.54
CA GLY A 56 -17.58 -12.43 38.48
C GLY A 56 -18.28 -12.21 37.13
N LYS A 57 -17.52 -11.94 36.07
CA LYS A 57 -18.05 -11.71 34.72
C LYS A 57 -18.37 -13.00 33.99
N VAL A 58 -17.69 -14.08 34.37
CA VAL A 58 -17.80 -15.40 33.74
C VAL A 58 -17.71 -16.49 34.81
N ASN A 59 -18.44 -17.59 34.61
CA ASN A 59 -18.41 -18.76 35.49
C ASN A 59 -17.72 -19.94 34.77
N ILE A 60 -16.40 -20.05 34.95
CA ILE A 60 -15.54 -21.07 34.33
C ILE A 60 -14.56 -21.57 35.40
N GLY A 61 -14.28 -22.89 35.41
CA GLY A 61 -13.36 -23.51 36.36
C GLY A 61 -13.86 -23.46 37.81
N ASP A 62 -12.92 -23.52 38.77
CA ASP A 62 -13.22 -23.38 40.20
C ASP A 62 -13.02 -21.94 40.67
N VAL A 63 -14.14 -21.22 40.80
CA VAL A 63 -14.19 -19.83 41.25
C VAL A 63 -13.54 -19.64 42.64
N ALA A 64 -13.53 -20.67 43.50
CA ALA A 64 -12.95 -20.57 44.84
C ALA A 64 -11.43 -20.28 44.77
N LEU A 65 -10.74 -20.79 43.75
CA LEU A 65 -9.30 -20.64 43.58
C LEU A 65 -8.88 -19.20 43.28
N VAL A 66 -9.75 -18.40 42.63
CA VAL A 66 -9.45 -17.02 42.24
C VAL A 66 -10.20 -15.97 43.06
N ARG A 67 -11.05 -16.39 43.99
CA ARG A 67 -11.88 -15.49 44.83
C ARG A 67 -11.06 -14.48 45.63
N HIS A 68 -9.87 -14.88 46.07
CA HIS A 68 -8.94 -14.03 46.83
C HIS A 68 -8.35 -12.88 46.00
N LEU A 69 -8.41 -12.96 44.67
CA LEU A 69 -7.90 -11.92 43.76
C LEU A 69 -8.90 -10.80 43.52
N LYS A 70 -10.19 -11.01 43.82
CA LYS A 70 -11.24 -10.04 43.58
C LYS A 70 -10.98 -8.73 44.33
N GLY A 71 -11.02 -7.61 43.61
CA GLY A 71 -10.81 -6.28 44.18
C GLY A 71 -9.34 -5.93 44.49
N THR A 72 -8.38 -6.79 44.13
CA THR A 72 -6.96 -6.45 44.22
C THR A 72 -6.56 -5.42 43.16
N GLU A 73 -5.52 -4.64 43.46
CA GLU A 73 -4.97 -3.66 42.52
C GLU A 73 -4.52 -4.31 41.21
N THR A 74 -3.94 -5.53 41.29
CA THR A 74 -3.49 -6.30 40.12
C THR A 74 -4.64 -6.63 39.18
N ILE A 75 -5.78 -7.10 39.70
CA ILE A 75 -6.97 -7.43 38.89
C ILE A 75 -7.57 -6.16 38.27
N GLN A 76 -7.65 -5.06 39.01
CA GLN A 76 -8.18 -3.80 38.49
C GLN A 76 -7.30 -3.24 37.36
N LYS A 77 -5.98 -3.25 37.54
CA LYS A 77 -5.02 -2.84 36.49
C LYS A 77 -5.08 -3.78 35.28
N ALA A 78 -5.17 -5.10 35.49
CA ALA A 78 -5.31 -6.07 34.39
C ALA A 78 -6.61 -5.85 33.59
N ARG A 79 -7.74 -5.64 34.27
CA ARG A 79 -9.03 -5.34 33.65
C ARG A 79 -8.97 -4.05 32.81
N GLN A 80 -8.34 -3.00 33.35
CA GLN A 80 -8.13 -1.75 32.62
C GLN A 80 -7.23 -1.92 31.40
N GLU A 81 -6.15 -2.71 31.50
CA GLU A 81 -5.25 -2.96 30.37
C GLU A 81 -5.95 -3.78 29.27
N ILE A 82 -6.71 -4.82 29.63
CA ILE A 82 -7.54 -5.60 28.70
C ILE A 82 -8.53 -4.70 27.96
N ARG A 83 -9.22 -3.81 28.69
CA ARG A 83 -10.11 -2.81 28.10
C ARG A 83 -9.36 -1.91 27.12
N THR A 84 -8.19 -1.40 27.51
CA THR A 84 -7.36 -0.52 26.68
C THR A 84 -6.92 -1.21 25.38
N ILE A 85 -6.54 -2.49 25.45
CA ILE A 85 -6.17 -3.29 24.26
C ILE A 85 -7.37 -3.45 23.32
N LEU A 86 -8.55 -3.78 23.85
CA LEU A 86 -9.78 -3.91 23.05
C LEU A 86 -10.17 -2.57 22.42
N GLU A 87 -10.12 -1.48 23.19
CA GLU A 87 -10.42 -0.13 22.71
C GLU A 87 -9.48 0.28 21.58
N ARG A 88 -8.16 0.08 21.74
CA ARG A 88 -7.18 0.36 20.67
C ARG A 88 -7.41 -0.50 19.42
N GLY A 89 -7.76 -1.78 19.61
CA GLY A 89 -8.04 -2.68 18.50
C GLY A 89 -9.29 -2.30 17.70
N VAL A 90 -10.37 -1.95 18.40
CA VAL A 90 -11.58 -1.39 17.78
C VAL A 90 -11.26 -0.07 17.10
N ASP A 91 -10.54 0.81 17.77
CA ASP A 91 -10.19 2.13 17.27
C ASP A 91 -9.41 2.06 15.94
N SER A 92 -8.43 1.15 15.88
CA SER A 92 -7.57 0.92 14.70
C SER A 92 -8.33 0.35 13.50
N MET A 93 -9.46 -0.34 13.71
CA MET A 93 -10.26 -0.97 12.65
C MET A 93 -11.49 -0.14 12.24
N LYS A 94 -11.88 0.85 13.03
CA LYS A 94 -13.03 1.71 12.73
C LYS A 94 -12.72 2.62 11.55
N LEU A 95 -13.61 2.63 10.56
CA LEU A 95 -13.52 3.55 9.41
C LEU A 95 -14.08 4.94 9.70
N SER A 96 -14.84 5.11 10.78
CA SER A 96 -15.48 6.39 11.15
C SER A 96 -15.47 6.64 12.66
N ALA A 97 -15.64 7.91 13.05
CA ALA A 97 -15.71 8.31 14.45
C ALA A 97 -16.90 7.71 15.19
N GLU A 98 -17.98 7.38 14.46
CA GLU A 98 -19.22 6.85 15.01
C GLU A 98 -19.01 5.54 15.76
N ASP A 99 -19.80 5.33 16.80
CA ASP A 99 -19.69 4.13 17.62
C ASP A 99 -20.02 2.86 16.82
N ALA A 100 -19.12 1.87 16.89
CA ALA A 100 -19.25 0.63 16.12
C ALA A 100 -20.21 -0.36 16.80
N VAL A 101 -20.71 -1.32 16.02
CA VAL A 101 -21.36 -2.52 16.56
C VAL A 101 -20.30 -3.62 16.64
N LEU A 102 -19.93 -4.01 17.87
CA LEU A 102 -18.93 -5.04 18.11
C LEU A 102 -19.60 -6.42 18.20
N VAL A 103 -19.36 -7.28 17.21
CA VAL A 103 -19.81 -8.68 17.24
C VAL A 103 -18.70 -9.54 17.83
N LEU A 104 -18.94 -10.11 19.00
CA LEU A 104 -17.95 -10.92 19.73
C LEU A 104 -18.20 -12.41 19.50
N VAL A 105 -17.19 -13.09 18.96
CA VAL A 105 -17.21 -14.53 18.68
C VAL A 105 -15.97 -15.23 19.21
N GLY A 106 -16.03 -16.56 19.31
CA GLY A 106 -15.00 -17.42 19.87
C GLY A 106 -14.99 -17.48 21.40
N GLY A 107 -14.47 -18.58 21.95
CA GLY A 107 -14.38 -18.79 23.39
C GLY A 107 -13.50 -17.76 24.12
N GLY A 108 -12.58 -17.10 23.41
CA GLY A 108 -11.77 -16.01 23.94
C GLY A 108 -12.53 -14.70 24.18
N SER A 109 -13.75 -14.54 23.66
CA SER A 109 -14.57 -13.33 23.82
C SER A 109 -14.97 -13.01 25.27
N ILE A 110 -14.67 -13.91 26.20
CA ILE A 110 -14.82 -13.73 27.65
C ILE A 110 -13.94 -12.60 28.22
N VAL A 111 -12.88 -12.20 27.52
CA VAL A 111 -12.00 -11.11 27.96
C VAL A 111 -12.67 -9.74 27.89
N GLN A 112 -13.76 -9.60 27.13
CA GLN A 112 -14.59 -8.40 27.18
C GLN A 112 -15.41 -8.40 28.48
N MET A 113 -14.97 -7.60 29.44
CA MET A 113 -15.58 -7.49 30.77
C MET A 113 -16.37 -6.18 30.97
N ASP A 114 -16.02 -5.16 30.18
CA ASP A 114 -16.47 -3.78 30.32
C ASP A 114 -17.01 -3.20 29.02
N GLU A 115 -17.76 -2.11 29.12
CA GLU A 115 -18.08 -1.28 27.98
C GLU A 115 -16.78 -0.85 27.28
N VAL A 116 -16.76 -0.96 25.96
CA VAL A 116 -15.59 -0.60 25.15
C VAL A 116 -15.87 0.78 24.57
N LYS A 117 -15.00 1.76 24.85
CA LYS A 117 -15.13 3.09 24.25
C LYS A 117 -15.15 2.98 22.72
N GLY A 118 -16.04 3.72 22.07
CA GLY A 118 -16.18 3.70 20.62
C GLY A 118 -17.09 2.59 20.09
N VAL A 119 -17.83 1.88 20.96
CA VAL A 119 -18.77 0.79 20.64
C VAL A 119 -20.15 1.10 21.19
N ALA A 120 -21.15 1.19 20.31
CA ALA A 120 -22.54 1.51 20.68
C ALA A 120 -23.27 0.29 21.20
N LYS A 121 -22.93 -0.88 20.65
CA LYS A 121 -23.59 -2.14 20.95
C LYS A 121 -22.62 -3.29 20.83
N ILE A 122 -22.60 -4.13 21.87
CA ILE A 122 -21.89 -5.40 21.86
C ILE A 122 -22.90 -6.52 21.61
N ILE A 123 -22.67 -7.33 20.59
CA ILE A 123 -23.52 -8.47 20.23
C ILE A 123 -22.70 -9.74 20.40
N ARG A 124 -23.18 -10.65 21.25
CA ARG A 124 -22.65 -12.02 21.35
C ARG A 124 -23.73 -12.96 20.80
N PRO A 125 -23.61 -13.45 19.55
CA PRO A 125 -24.64 -14.27 18.93
C PRO A 125 -24.78 -15.62 19.67
N PRO A 126 -25.92 -16.31 19.52
CA PRO A 126 -26.03 -17.70 19.93
C PRO A 126 -24.92 -18.54 19.29
N HIS A 127 -24.35 -19.49 20.05
CA HIS A 127 -23.26 -20.35 19.58
C HIS A 127 -22.01 -19.59 19.11
N PHE A 128 -21.73 -18.42 19.71
CA PHE A 128 -20.57 -17.59 19.40
C PHE A 128 -19.24 -18.36 19.47
N ASP A 129 -19.15 -19.38 20.33
CA ASP A 129 -17.99 -20.24 20.54
C ASP A 129 -17.64 -21.10 19.32
N CYS A 130 -18.62 -21.40 18.45
CA CYS A 130 -18.41 -22.13 17.20
C CYS A 130 -18.63 -21.27 15.94
N ALA A 131 -18.63 -19.94 16.05
CA ALA A 131 -18.90 -19.05 14.91
C ALA A 131 -17.99 -19.30 13.70
N ASN A 132 -16.73 -19.67 13.91
CA ASN A 132 -15.81 -20.02 12.82
C ASN A 132 -16.28 -21.28 12.08
N ALA A 133 -16.84 -22.26 12.79
CA ALA A 133 -17.42 -23.46 12.19
C ALA A 133 -18.70 -23.12 11.41
N VAL A 134 -19.53 -22.20 11.93
CA VAL A 134 -20.69 -21.67 11.19
C VAL A 134 -20.24 -20.95 9.92
N GLY A 135 -19.22 -20.10 10.00
CA GLY A 135 -18.62 -19.40 8.86
C GLY A 135 -18.13 -20.37 7.79
N ALA A 136 -17.47 -21.46 8.20
CA ALA A 136 -17.08 -22.54 7.30
C ALA A 136 -18.29 -23.26 6.68
N ALA A 137 -19.36 -23.49 7.45
CA ALA A 137 -20.56 -24.19 6.99
C ALA A 137 -21.41 -23.39 5.99
N ILE A 138 -21.41 -22.05 6.09
CA ILE A 138 -22.13 -21.17 5.15
C ILE A 138 -21.27 -20.72 3.95
N ALA A 139 -19.99 -21.09 3.94
CA ALA A 139 -19.08 -20.71 2.87
C ALA A 139 -19.55 -21.27 1.53
N LYS A 140 -19.47 -20.44 0.49
CA LYS A 140 -19.69 -20.89 -0.88
C LYS A 140 -18.56 -21.82 -1.29
N VAL A 141 -18.90 -22.85 -2.05
CA VAL A 141 -17.90 -23.73 -2.66
C VAL A 141 -17.23 -22.96 -3.79
N SER A 142 -15.90 -22.97 -3.82
CA SER A 142 -15.14 -22.31 -4.86
C SER A 142 -14.14 -23.22 -5.53
N GLY A 143 -13.99 -23.08 -6.83
CA GLY A 143 -12.89 -23.62 -7.62
C GLY A 143 -11.96 -22.49 -8.05
N GLN A 144 -10.66 -22.75 -8.02
CA GLN A 144 -9.65 -21.81 -8.47
C GLN A 144 -8.72 -22.50 -9.46
N ILE A 145 -8.46 -21.81 -10.57
CA ILE A 145 -7.40 -22.16 -11.52
C ILE A 145 -6.33 -21.10 -11.40
N ASP A 146 -5.08 -21.54 -11.22
CA ASP A 146 -3.87 -20.72 -11.25
C ASP A 146 -2.93 -21.37 -12.26
N THR A 147 -2.79 -20.75 -13.43
CA THR A 147 -2.07 -21.32 -14.57
C THR A 147 -1.26 -20.25 -15.29
N ILE A 148 -0.18 -20.66 -15.94
CA ILE A 148 0.59 -19.81 -16.85
C ILE A 148 0.21 -20.20 -18.27
N GLU A 149 -0.26 -19.22 -19.04
CA GLU A 149 -0.66 -19.41 -20.43
C GLU A 149 0.27 -18.60 -21.34
N ILE A 150 0.78 -19.26 -22.38
CA ILE A 150 1.61 -18.62 -23.40
C ILE A 150 0.69 -18.01 -24.46
N LEU A 151 0.82 -16.71 -24.71
CA LEU A 151 -0.06 -15.99 -25.64
C LEU A 151 0.20 -16.42 -27.09
N GLU A 152 1.46 -16.59 -27.52
CA GLU A 152 1.84 -17.08 -28.87
C GLU A 152 1.11 -16.37 -30.06
N GLY A 153 0.62 -15.14 -29.86
CA GLY A 153 -0.16 -14.39 -30.85
C GLY A 153 -1.66 -14.70 -30.88
N ARG A 154 -2.17 -15.55 -29.98
CA ARG A 154 -3.60 -15.80 -29.75
C ARG A 154 -4.25 -14.61 -29.05
N ASP A 155 -5.56 -14.42 -29.28
CA ASP A 155 -6.34 -13.42 -28.55
C ASP A 155 -6.44 -13.84 -27.07
N GLU A 156 -6.22 -12.90 -26.15
CA GLU A 156 -6.38 -13.14 -24.70
C GLU A 156 -7.75 -13.72 -24.36
N GLN A 157 -8.81 -13.32 -25.08
CA GLN A 157 -10.15 -13.87 -24.87
C GLN A 157 -10.23 -15.37 -25.18
N GLU A 158 -9.48 -15.85 -26.18
CA GLU A 158 -9.43 -17.27 -26.54
C GLU A 158 -8.77 -18.13 -25.46
N ILE A 159 -7.94 -17.53 -24.61
CA ILE A 159 -7.25 -18.20 -23.50
C ILE A 159 -8.04 -18.08 -22.19
N ILE A 160 -8.62 -16.89 -21.95
CA ILE A 160 -9.37 -16.60 -20.73
C ILE A 160 -10.68 -17.40 -20.66
N GLN A 161 -11.44 -17.50 -21.76
CA GLN A 161 -12.76 -18.15 -21.72
C GLN A 161 -12.68 -19.65 -21.37
N PRO A 162 -11.78 -20.46 -21.97
CA PRO A 162 -11.57 -21.84 -21.54
C PRO A 162 -11.12 -21.94 -20.08
N THR A 163 -10.26 -21.04 -19.62
CA THR A 163 -9.76 -21.03 -18.23
C THR A 163 -10.87 -20.68 -17.23
N LYS A 164 -11.79 -19.77 -17.57
CA LYS A 164 -13.01 -19.51 -16.78
C LYS A 164 -13.86 -20.76 -16.67
N GLN A 165 -14.06 -21.47 -17.78
CA GLN A 165 -14.83 -22.70 -17.79
C GLN A 165 -14.21 -23.76 -16.89
N LYS A 166 -12.88 -23.94 -16.93
CA LYS A 166 -12.14 -24.83 -16.00
C LYS A 166 -12.36 -24.43 -14.54
N ALA A 167 -12.37 -23.14 -14.20
CA ALA A 167 -12.62 -22.69 -12.82
C ALA A 167 -14.06 -22.97 -12.37
N ILE A 168 -15.03 -22.80 -13.25
CA ILE A 168 -16.44 -23.16 -13.00
C ILE A 168 -16.57 -24.67 -12.78
N GLU A 169 -15.94 -25.47 -13.63
CA GLU A 169 -15.93 -26.93 -13.52
C GLU A 169 -15.27 -27.37 -12.21
N ALA A 170 -14.11 -26.81 -11.85
CA ALA A 170 -13.46 -27.08 -10.57
C ALA A 170 -14.36 -26.74 -9.37
N ALA A 171 -15.15 -25.66 -9.45
CA ALA A 171 -16.11 -25.33 -8.40
C ALA A 171 -17.24 -26.36 -8.31
N ILE A 172 -17.76 -26.80 -9.47
CA ILE A 172 -18.81 -27.82 -9.56
C ILE A 172 -18.32 -29.18 -9.05
N GLU A 173 -17.11 -29.58 -9.43
CA GLU A 173 -16.43 -30.80 -8.96
C GLU A 173 -16.21 -30.78 -7.45
N ALA A 174 -15.84 -29.62 -6.90
CA ALA A 174 -15.74 -29.39 -5.45
C ALA A 174 -17.11 -29.41 -4.74
N GLY A 175 -18.22 -29.56 -5.47
CA GLY A 175 -19.57 -29.71 -4.91
C GLY A 175 -20.48 -28.49 -5.08
N ALA A 176 -20.10 -27.48 -5.85
CA ALA A 176 -20.97 -26.34 -6.12
C ALA A 176 -22.19 -26.74 -6.98
N ASP A 177 -23.31 -26.08 -6.72
CA ASP A 177 -24.50 -26.12 -7.55
C ASP A 177 -24.26 -25.31 -8.84
N ARG A 178 -24.34 -26.01 -9.98
CA ARG A 178 -24.04 -25.50 -11.32
C ARG A 178 -24.81 -24.22 -11.65
N ASP A 179 -26.06 -24.11 -11.21
CA ASP A 179 -26.92 -22.97 -11.57
C ASP A 179 -26.57 -21.70 -10.78
N THR A 180 -25.76 -21.84 -9.72
CA THR A 180 -25.37 -20.74 -8.84
C THR A 180 -23.91 -20.31 -9.02
N VAL A 181 -23.08 -21.08 -9.74
CA VAL A 181 -21.66 -20.79 -9.91
C VAL A 181 -21.47 -19.55 -10.78
N LYS A 182 -20.65 -18.62 -10.30
CA LYS A 182 -20.23 -17.43 -11.05
C LYS A 182 -18.74 -17.18 -10.85
N ILE A 183 -18.09 -16.57 -11.84
CA ILE A 183 -16.74 -16.05 -11.67
C ILE A 183 -16.79 -14.91 -10.65
N VAL A 184 -16.05 -15.07 -9.55
CA VAL A 184 -15.99 -14.07 -8.46
C VAL A 184 -14.70 -13.27 -8.50
N SER A 185 -13.64 -13.81 -9.10
CA SER A 185 -12.42 -13.06 -9.39
C SER A 185 -11.73 -13.60 -10.64
N LEU A 186 -11.08 -12.68 -11.37
CA LEU A 186 -10.17 -12.97 -12.46
C LEU A 186 -9.00 -11.99 -12.31
N GLU A 187 -7.82 -12.54 -12.14
CA GLU A 187 -6.57 -11.79 -12.15
C GLU A 187 -5.76 -12.26 -13.36
N ASN A 188 -5.42 -11.32 -14.24
CA ASN A 188 -4.52 -11.52 -15.38
C ASN A 188 -3.21 -10.80 -15.06
N LEU A 189 -2.14 -11.54 -14.86
CA LEU A 189 -0.84 -11.05 -14.43
C LEU A 189 0.20 -11.39 -15.51
N PRO A 190 0.47 -10.45 -16.43
CA PRO A 190 1.49 -10.65 -17.46
C PRO A 190 2.86 -10.97 -16.85
N LEU A 191 3.57 -11.93 -17.43
CA LEU A 191 4.93 -12.27 -17.01
C LEU A 191 5.91 -11.46 -17.85
N GLU A 192 6.48 -10.42 -17.23
CA GLU A 192 7.39 -9.48 -17.90
C GLU A 192 8.81 -10.04 -18.09
N ASN A 193 9.20 -11.07 -17.31
CA ASN A 193 10.52 -11.70 -17.33
C ASN A 193 10.68 -12.87 -18.34
N SER A 194 9.67 -13.20 -19.14
CA SER A 194 9.74 -14.36 -20.05
C SER A 194 10.05 -13.95 -21.49
N ALA A 195 10.98 -14.66 -22.14
CA ALA A 195 11.32 -14.48 -23.56
C ALA A 195 10.13 -14.72 -24.52
N VAL A 196 9.07 -15.35 -24.03
CA VAL A 196 7.80 -15.56 -24.72
C VAL A 196 6.72 -14.78 -23.96
N LYS A 197 5.83 -14.07 -24.67
CA LYS A 197 4.68 -13.39 -24.06
C LYS A 197 3.80 -14.42 -23.35
N ALA A 198 3.82 -14.42 -22.02
CA ALA A 198 3.05 -15.32 -21.18
C ALA A 198 2.31 -14.52 -20.11
N THR A 199 1.23 -15.09 -19.59
CA THR A 199 0.48 -14.49 -18.50
C THR A 199 0.06 -15.52 -17.48
N ARG A 200 0.10 -15.16 -16.20
CA ARG A 200 -0.46 -15.96 -15.12
C ARG A 200 -1.93 -15.56 -14.93
N LEU A 201 -2.81 -16.53 -15.12
CA LEU A 201 -4.24 -16.39 -14.91
C LEU A 201 -4.63 -17.02 -13.57
N ILE A 202 -5.20 -16.21 -12.69
CA ILE A 202 -5.80 -16.68 -11.43
C ILE A 202 -7.30 -16.40 -11.50
N ILE A 203 -8.09 -17.46 -11.71
CA ILE A 203 -9.54 -17.35 -11.88
C ILE A 203 -10.24 -18.14 -10.78
N LYS A 204 -11.13 -17.48 -10.05
CA LYS A 204 -11.96 -18.10 -9.02
C LYS A 204 -13.42 -18.07 -9.41
N ALA A 205 -14.06 -19.22 -9.36
CA ALA A 205 -15.51 -19.37 -9.46
C ALA A 205 -16.08 -19.79 -8.11
N ALA A 206 -17.26 -19.33 -7.74
CA ALA A 206 -17.93 -19.76 -6.51
C ALA A 206 -19.45 -19.89 -6.68
N GLY A 207 -20.03 -20.88 -6.01
CA GLY A 207 -21.47 -21.18 -5.99
C GLY A 207 -21.93 -21.76 -4.65
N MET A 208 -23.24 -21.94 -4.51
CA MET A 208 -23.84 -22.59 -3.34
C MET A 208 -23.47 -24.07 -3.32
N LEU A 209 -23.32 -24.67 -2.13
CA LEU A 209 -23.05 -26.10 -1.99
C LEU A 209 -24.28 -26.94 -2.41
N ARG A 210 -24.08 -27.97 -3.24
CA ARG A 210 -25.13 -28.91 -3.63
C ARG A 210 -25.41 -29.88 -2.49
N VAL A 211 -26.69 -29.99 -2.09
CA VAL A 211 -27.13 -30.88 -1.00
C VAL A 211 -26.74 -32.34 -1.27
N ASP A 212 -26.85 -32.80 -2.52
CA ASP A 212 -26.53 -34.18 -2.92
C ASP A 212 -25.02 -34.52 -2.85
N ALA A 213 -24.14 -33.52 -3.01
CA ALA A 213 -22.69 -33.71 -2.88
C ALA A 213 -22.30 -33.99 -1.42
N LEU A 214 -23.03 -33.38 -0.47
CA LEU A 214 -22.90 -33.62 0.97
C LEU A 214 -23.24 -35.06 1.35
N LEU A 215 -24.26 -35.63 0.70
CA LEU A 215 -24.71 -37.00 0.92
C LEU A 215 -23.75 -38.05 0.34
N LYS A 216 -23.00 -37.74 -0.73
CA LYS A 216 -21.96 -38.62 -1.27
C LYS A 216 -20.69 -38.63 -0.41
N ALA A 217 -20.23 -37.46 0.05
CA ALA A 217 -19.03 -37.36 0.89
C ALA A 217 -19.19 -38.03 2.27
N THR A 218 -20.43 -38.19 2.75
CA THR A 218 -20.74 -38.88 4.02
C THR A 218 -20.95 -40.39 3.86
N ALA A 219 -21.04 -40.90 2.63
CA ALA A 219 -21.27 -42.31 2.32
C ALA A 219 -19.98 -43.09 1.98
N GLU A 220 -18.87 -42.40 1.68
CA GLU A 220 -17.54 -43.00 1.54
C GLU A 220 -16.90 -43.11 2.94
N GLU A 221 -16.49 -44.31 3.34
CA GLU A 221 -15.80 -44.55 4.62
C GLU A 221 -14.60 -43.60 4.77
N THR A 222 -14.58 -42.85 5.87
CA THR A 222 -13.45 -42.00 6.26
C THR A 222 -12.25 -42.85 6.68
N ASN A 223 -11.52 -43.39 5.71
CA ASN A 223 -10.16 -43.89 5.91
C ASN A 223 -9.17 -42.78 5.59
N GLY A 224 -8.91 -41.97 6.61
CA GLY A 224 -7.88 -40.95 6.54
C GLY A 224 -7.99 -40.05 7.75
N VAL A 225 -7.19 -40.33 8.78
CA VAL A 225 -6.74 -39.28 9.68
C VAL A 225 -6.18 -38.18 8.78
N PHE A 226 -6.82 -37.01 8.75
CA PHE A 226 -6.23 -35.84 8.12
C PHE A 226 -4.93 -35.56 8.87
N GLU A 227 -3.79 -35.97 8.30
CA GLU A 227 -2.53 -35.43 8.74
C GLU A 227 -2.55 -33.93 8.38
N PRO A 228 -2.37 -33.02 9.35
CA PRO A 228 -2.25 -31.62 9.04
C PRO A 228 -1.08 -31.47 8.07
N THR A 229 -1.33 -30.86 6.91
CA THR A 229 -0.29 -30.60 5.92
C THR A 229 0.85 -29.84 6.59
N THR A 230 2.04 -30.42 6.62
CA THR A 230 3.26 -29.80 7.16
C THR A 230 3.83 -28.77 6.19
N ASN A 231 3.00 -27.84 5.70
CA ASN A 231 3.44 -26.64 4.99
C ASN A 231 3.65 -25.47 5.95
N GLY A 232 3.87 -25.75 7.24
CA GLY A 232 4.48 -24.82 8.17
C GLY A 232 5.97 -25.08 8.18
N HIS A 233 6.75 -24.20 7.57
CA HIS A 233 8.14 -24.01 7.99
C HIS A 233 8.08 -23.81 9.51
N LYS A 234 8.63 -24.74 10.31
CA LYS A 234 8.81 -24.49 11.74
C LYS A 234 9.77 -23.31 11.80
N PRO A 235 9.37 -22.12 12.28
CA PRO A 235 10.37 -21.14 12.65
C PRO A 235 11.14 -21.81 13.78
N GLU A 236 12.45 -22.01 13.59
CA GLU A 236 13.32 -22.07 14.75
C GLU A 236 13.08 -20.75 15.47
N VAL A 237 12.37 -20.82 16.59
CA VAL A 237 12.25 -19.68 17.51
C VAL A 237 13.64 -19.52 18.10
N ASP A 238 14.44 -18.67 17.47
CA ASP A 238 15.64 -18.16 18.12
C ASP A 238 15.17 -17.47 19.39
N THR A 239 15.65 -17.94 20.55
CA THR A 239 15.19 -17.52 21.87
C THR A 239 15.79 -16.19 22.31
N LYS A 240 16.14 -15.33 21.34
CA LYS A 240 16.58 -13.96 21.60
C LYS A 240 15.34 -13.08 21.74
N SER A 241 15.06 -12.73 22.99
CA SER A 241 13.85 -12.07 23.48
C SER A 241 13.68 -10.60 23.13
N ASP A 242 14.44 -10.04 22.18
CA ASP A 242 14.57 -8.57 22.05
C ASP A 242 13.94 -7.97 20.78
N ASP A 243 13.45 -8.78 19.83
CA ASP A 243 13.06 -8.28 18.49
C ASP A 243 11.58 -7.88 18.32
N TYR A 244 10.76 -7.97 19.37
CA TYR A 244 9.44 -7.32 19.39
C TYR A 244 9.47 -6.05 20.24
N ALA A 245 10.44 -5.18 19.97
CA ALA A 245 10.35 -3.79 20.40
C ALA A 245 9.11 -3.18 19.75
N THR A 246 8.11 -2.84 20.56
CA THR A 246 7.12 -1.83 20.18
C THR A 246 7.94 -0.61 19.76
N SER A 247 7.90 -0.29 18.46
CA SER A 247 8.67 0.81 17.87
C SER A 247 8.50 2.05 18.74
N ALA A 248 9.58 2.77 19.07
CA ALA A 248 9.49 3.99 19.87
C ALA A 248 8.54 5.01 19.22
N SER A 249 8.41 4.97 17.89
CA SER A 249 7.43 5.74 17.11
C SER A 249 5.96 5.36 17.36
N ALA A 250 5.65 4.16 17.86
CA ALA A 250 4.29 3.80 18.29
C ALA A 250 3.85 4.56 19.56
N LEU A 251 4.79 5.21 20.26
CA LEU A 251 4.55 6.01 21.46
C LEU A 251 4.52 7.52 21.18
N ILE A 252 4.87 7.95 19.96
CA ILE A 252 4.82 9.36 19.57
C ILE A 252 3.40 9.70 19.15
N LYS A 253 2.76 10.65 19.83
CA LYS A 253 1.56 11.30 19.30
C LYS A 253 1.97 12.19 18.13
N THR A 254 1.75 11.73 16.89
CA THR A 254 2.10 12.49 15.68
C THR A 254 1.36 13.83 15.56
N SER A 255 0.27 14.03 16.30
CA SER A 255 -0.36 15.35 16.46
C SER A 255 0.63 16.41 16.95
N ASP A 256 1.58 15.98 17.79
CA ASP A 256 2.57 16.82 18.45
C ASP A 256 3.93 16.80 17.71
N TYR A 257 4.08 15.90 16.72
CA TYR A 257 5.28 15.81 15.90
C TYR A 257 5.47 17.09 15.07
N LYS A 258 6.72 17.56 15.07
CA LYS A 258 7.18 18.68 14.26
C LYS A 258 8.48 18.28 13.58
N PRO A 259 8.62 18.51 12.26
CA PRO A 259 9.90 18.36 11.58
C PRO A 259 11.00 19.13 12.28
N GLU A 260 12.16 18.52 12.43
CA GLU A 260 13.35 19.21 12.93
C GLU A 260 14.01 19.92 11.76
N VAL A 261 13.95 21.25 11.75
CA VAL A 261 14.64 22.10 10.77
C VAL A 261 15.70 22.91 11.50
N THR A 262 16.92 22.82 10.99
CA THR A 262 18.08 23.55 11.52
C THR A 262 18.04 25.04 11.14
N PRO A 263 18.78 25.93 11.83
CA PRO A 263 18.81 27.36 11.49
C PRO A 263 19.28 27.64 10.05
N ASP A 264 20.15 26.80 9.49
CA ASP A 264 20.59 26.84 8.09
C ASP A 264 19.54 26.31 7.09
N GLY A 265 18.38 25.84 7.57
CA GLY A 265 17.23 25.47 6.75
C GLY A 265 17.24 24.02 6.28
N THR A 266 18.14 23.19 6.85
CA THR A 266 18.18 21.76 6.60
C THR A 266 17.13 21.05 7.44
N TRP A 267 16.19 20.34 6.81
CA TRP A 267 15.23 19.44 7.45
C TRP A 267 15.87 18.08 7.70
N LEU A 268 15.98 17.70 8.98
CA LEU A 268 16.43 16.39 9.44
C LEU A 268 15.24 15.43 9.51
N VAL A 269 15.30 14.34 8.75
CA VAL A 269 14.25 13.32 8.65
C VAL A 269 14.32 12.38 9.87
N SER A 270 13.19 12.12 10.54
CA SER A 270 13.09 11.42 11.84
C SER A 270 12.76 9.92 11.74
N GLU A 271 12.81 9.17 12.86
CA GLU A 271 12.48 7.72 12.89
C GLU A 271 11.04 7.42 12.46
N VAL A 272 10.12 8.37 12.68
CA VAL A 272 8.75 8.31 12.16
C VAL A 272 8.74 8.35 10.63
N ASP A 273 9.70 9.05 10.02
CA ASP A 273 9.80 9.27 8.59
C ASP A 273 10.61 8.15 7.88
N SER A 274 11.53 7.45 8.58
CA SER A 274 12.33 6.34 8.01
C SER A 274 13.06 5.48 9.05
N ARG A 275 12.58 4.26 9.32
CA ARG A 275 13.07 3.41 10.43
C ARG A 275 14.47 2.82 10.24
N ALA A 276 14.74 2.17 9.10
CA ALA A 276 15.93 1.31 8.96
C ALA A 276 17.27 2.07 8.96
N ALA A 277 17.35 3.21 8.26
CA ALA A 277 18.57 4.00 8.17
C ALA A 277 18.89 4.74 9.49
N LEU A 278 17.87 5.19 10.21
CA LEU A 278 18.03 5.94 11.45
C LEU A 278 18.41 5.04 12.62
N HIS A 279 17.97 3.78 12.64
CA HIS A 279 18.50 2.77 13.59
C HIS A 279 20.02 2.57 13.48
N GLN A 280 20.63 2.90 12.34
CA GLN A 280 22.08 2.84 12.13
C GLN A 280 22.80 4.17 12.48
N GLY A 281 22.09 5.14 13.08
CA GLY A 281 22.64 6.44 13.47
C GLY A 281 22.98 7.37 12.30
N LYS A 282 22.43 7.12 11.11
CA LYS A 282 22.61 7.98 9.93
C LYS A 282 21.66 9.19 9.99
N GLN A 283 21.93 10.21 9.18
CA GLN A 283 21.06 11.38 9.03
C GLN A 283 20.68 11.53 7.56
N MET A 284 19.39 11.77 7.31
CA MET A 284 18.88 12.16 5.99
C MET A 284 18.46 13.62 6.05
N ARG A 285 18.83 14.38 5.01
CA ARG A 285 18.70 15.84 4.98
C ARG A 285 17.90 16.26 3.76
N VAL A 286 16.86 17.04 3.97
CA VAL A 286 16.14 17.76 2.90
C VAL A 286 16.47 19.25 2.99
N VAL A 287 16.75 19.89 1.87
CA VAL A 287 17.09 21.33 1.80
C VAL A 287 16.23 22.07 0.78
N ASP A 288 15.97 23.34 1.06
CA ASP A 288 15.48 24.26 0.03
C ASP A 288 16.60 24.53 -0.97
N ILE A 289 16.30 24.38 -2.26
CA ILE A 289 17.24 24.60 -3.37
C ILE A 289 17.89 26.00 -3.34
N ASN A 290 17.24 27.01 -2.77
CA ASN A 290 17.74 28.37 -2.65
C ASN A 290 18.91 28.50 -1.66
N THR A 291 19.12 27.52 -0.80
CA THR A 291 20.28 27.47 0.10
C THR A 291 21.57 26.98 -0.60
N MET A 292 21.46 26.51 -1.85
CA MET A 292 22.58 25.94 -2.60
C MET A 292 23.15 26.91 -3.65
N PRO A 293 24.47 26.87 -3.92
CA PRO A 293 25.09 27.60 -5.03
C PRO A 293 24.56 27.15 -6.40
N ASP A 294 24.32 28.10 -7.31
CA ASP A 294 23.71 27.85 -8.62
C ASP A 294 24.49 26.88 -9.51
N ASP A 295 25.80 26.77 -9.35
CA ASP A 295 26.68 25.91 -10.13
C ASP A 295 26.75 24.47 -9.60
N THR A 296 26.17 24.19 -8.42
CA THR A 296 26.11 22.85 -7.83
C THR A 296 25.42 21.87 -8.77
N LEU A 297 26.05 20.72 -9.01
CA LEU A 297 25.48 19.63 -9.82
C LEU A 297 24.63 18.70 -8.96
N VAL A 298 23.41 18.48 -9.41
CA VAL A 298 22.37 17.68 -8.77
C VAL A 298 22.03 16.50 -9.66
N PHE A 299 21.82 15.34 -9.03
CA PHE A 299 21.50 14.10 -9.73
C PHE A 299 20.20 13.52 -9.18
N GLY A 300 19.38 12.98 -10.08
CA GLY A 300 18.20 12.21 -9.73
C GLY A 300 18.36 10.76 -10.13
N THR A 301 17.61 9.89 -9.45
CA THR A 301 17.55 8.47 -9.76
C THR A 301 16.13 7.95 -9.72
N SER A 302 15.80 7.05 -10.63
CA SER A 302 14.52 6.36 -10.70
C SER A 302 14.71 4.84 -10.76
N THR A 303 13.78 4.12 -10.17
CA THR A 303 13.64 2.68 -10.38
C THR A 303 13.17 2.46 -11.81
N TYR A 304 13.87 1.61 -12.54
CA TYR A 304 13.63 1.40 -13.96
C TYR A 304 13.52 -0.09 -14.27
N GLY A 305 12.46 -0.47 -14.96
CA GLY A 305 12.12 -1.86 -15.24
C GLY A 305 10.62 -2.14 -15.12
N ALA A 306 10.32 -3.35 -14.65
CA ALA A 306 9.00 -3.96 -14.56
C ALA A 306 8.39 -3.76 -13.16
N PRO A 307 7.27 -3.03 -12.99
CA PRO A 307 6.66 -2.81 -11.67
C PRO A 307 6.33 -4.10 -10.92
N ALA A 308 5.93 -5.16 -11.63
CA ALA A 308 5.65 -6.46 -11.04
C ALA A 308 6.90 -7.10 -10.42
N VAL A 309 8.08 -6.94 -11.05
CA VAL A 309 9.35 -7.50 -10.57
C VAL A 309 9.84 -6.80 -9.31
N VAL A 310 9.58 -5.50 -9.17
CA VAL A 310 9.90 -4.73 -7.94
C VAL A 310 9.22 -5.34 -6.71
N SER A 311 8.03 -5.95 -6.89
CA SER A 311 7.30 -6.60 -5.79
C SER A 311 7.86 -7.97 -5.40
N GLU A 312 8.59 -8.63 -6.31
CA GLU A 312 9.09 -10.00 -6.12
C GLU A 312 10.58 -10.06 -5.78
N ARG A 313 11.37 -9.10 -6.29
CA ARG A 313 12.81 -9.06 -6.14
C ARG A 313 13.21 -7.93 -5.19
N LEU A 314 13.89 -8.29 -4.11
CA LEU A 314 14.49 -7.32 -3.21
C LEU A 314 15.67 -6.61 -3.88
N PRO A 315 15.75 -5.27 -3.83
CA PRO A 315 16.90 -4.53 -4.34
C PRO A 315 18.13 -4.79 -3.46
N SER A 316 19.31 -4.73 -4.06
CA SER A 316 20.60 -4.89 -3.37
C SER A 316 20.98 -3.63 -2.58
N GLY A 317 20.42 -2.48 -2.96
CA GLY A 317 20.63 -1.20 -2.28
C GLY A 317 21.77 -0.37 -2.86
N THR A 318 22.52 -0.90 -3.83
CA THR A 318 23.62 -0.20 -4.51
C THR A 318 23.23 0.37 -5.86
N GLU A 319 22.08 -0.01 -6.43
CA GLU A 319 21.76 0.27 -7.84
C GLU A 319 21.75 1.78 -8.17
N ALA A 320 21.18 2.63 -7.31
CA ALA A 320 21.24 4.08 -7.50
C ALA A 320 22.67 4.64 -7.39
N ILE A 321 23.48 4.08 -6.49
CA ILE A 321 24.86 4.51 -6.28
C ILE A 321 25.65 4.19 -7.55
N ASP A 322 25.61 2.94 -8.01
CA ASP A 322 26.30 2.47 -9.20
C ASP A 322 25.84 3.24 -10.46
N ALA A 323 24.54 3.54 -10.57
CA ALA A 323 24.01 4.35 -11.66
C ALA A 323 24.51 5.81 -11.63
N ILE A 324 24.56 6.46 -10.45
CA ILE A 324 25.13 7.81 -10.33
C ILE A 324 26.62 7.79 -10.66
N ASP A 325 27.38 6.86 -10.07
CA ASP A 325 28.82 6.70 -10.30
C ASP A 325 29.15 6.45 -11.77
N GLY A 326 28.27 5.78 -12.52
CA GLY A 326 28.38 5.62 -13.97
C GLY A 326 28.30 6.93 -14.76
N VAL A 327 27.70 7.99 -14.19
CA VAL A 327 27.51 9.29 -14.83
C VAL A 327 28.53 10.34 -14.36
N LEU A 328 29.00 10.29 -13.10
CA LEU A 328 29.91 11.29 -12.52
C LEU A 328 31.18 11.58 -13.37
N PRO A 329 31.84 10.59 -14.01
CA PRO A 329 33.04 10.83 -14.82
C PRO A 329 32.82 11.79 -15.98
N TYR A 330 31.62 11.87 -16.55
CA TYR A 330 31.30 12.79 -17.65
C TYR A 330 31.28 14.26 -17.21
N PHE A 331 31.15 14.51 -15.91
CA PHE A 331 31.19 15.84 -15.29
C PHE A 331 32.53 16.14 -14.62
N GLY A 332 33.46 15.18 -14.57
CA GLY A 332 34.76 15.35 -13.92
C GLY A 332 34.68 15.55 -12.41
N ILE A 333 33.64 15.02 -11.77
CA ILE A 333 33.42 15.11 -10.32
C ILE A 333 33.46 13.72 -9.68
N ALA A 334 33.78 13.66 -8.39
CA ALA A 334 33.87 12.40 -7.63
C ALA A 334 32.61 12.07 -6.83
N LYS A 335 31.71 13.05 -6.64
CA LYS A 335 30.42 12.86 -5.97
C LYS A 335 29.42 13.94 -6.40
N PRO A 336 28.10 13.69 -6.32
CA PRO A 336 27.08 14.72 -6.52
C PRO A 336 27.21 15.84 -5.48
N GLY A 337 26.69 17.03 -5.80
CA GLY A 337 26.56 18.12 -4.83
C GLY A 337 25.28 18.03 -3.99
N ALA A 338 24.21 17.53 -4.59
CA ALA A 338 22.97 17.12 -3.93
C ALA A 338 22.25 16.08 -4.79
N LEU A 339 21.21 15.47 -4.21
CA LEU A 339 20.28 14.60 -4.92
C LEU A 339 18.89 15.24 -4.99
N ILE A 340 18.06 14.77 -5.91
CA ILE A 340 16.66 15.17 -6.04
C ILE A 340 15.85 13.95 -6.54
N ALA A 341 14.56 13.91 -6.26
CA ALA A 341 13.73 12.84 -6.81
C ALA A 341 13.58 13.02 -8.33
N ASP A 342 13.63 11.92 -9.08
CA ASP A 342 13.25 11.97 -10.50
C ASP A 342 11.74 12.23 -10.61
N GLU A 343 10.94 11.50 -9.81
CA GLU A 343 9.50 11.66 -9.73
C GLU A 343 9.02 11.53 -8.27
N ILE A 344 7.91 12.18 -7.94
CA ILE A 344 7.31 12.13 -6.60
C ILE A 344 6.25 11.02 -6.47
N GLY A 345 6.69 9.77 -6.61
CA GLY A 345 5.81 8.59 -6.51
C GLY A 345 6.51 7.30 -6.08
N GLY A 346 5.82 6.49 -5.27
CA GLY A 346 6.24 5.14 -4.92
C GLY A 346 7.50 5.08 -4.07
N MET A 347 8.59 4.52 -4.63
CA MET A 347 9.91 4.44 -3.98
C MET A 347 10.87 5.50 -4.55
N ASN A 348 10.51 6.15 -5.66
CA ASN A 348 11.38 7.09 -6.37
C ASN A 348 11.48 8.43 -5.65
N ASP A 349 10.50 8.77 -4.82
CA ASP A 349 10.49 9.92 -3.91
C ASP A 349 11.43 9.72 -2.70
N LEU A 350 11.47 8.51 -2.13
CA LEU A 350 12.29 8.17 -0.97
C LEU A 350 13.72 7.78 -1.36
N ARG A 351 13.96 7.32 -2.60
CA ARG A 351 15.27 6.85 -3.06
C ARG A 351 16.40 7.88 -2.86
N PRO A 352 16.24 9.16 -3.24
CA PRO A 352 17.29 10.15 -3.06
C PRO A 352 17.69 10.33 -1.60
N LEU A 353 16.75 10.20 -0.66
CA LEU A 353 17.04 10.29 0.77
C LEU A 353 17.98 9.17 1.20
N LEU A 354 17.67 7.94 0.80
CA LEU A 354 18.50 6.76 1.12
C LEU A 354 19.88 6.86 0.46
N THR A 355 19.93 7.23 -0.82
CA THR A 355 21.17 7.36 -1.58
C THR A 355 22.04 8.52 -1.06
N SER A 356 21.43 9.60 -0.52
CA SER A 356 22.16 10.77 -0.01
C SER A 356 23.09 10.43 1.15
N ILE A 357 22.74 9.39 1.93
CA ILE A 357 23.55 8.89 3.05
C ILE A 357 24.92 8.40 2.57
N HIS A 358 24.97 7.76 1.39
CA HIS A 358 26.20 7.21 0.83
C HIS A 358 27.20 8.32 0.49
N TYR A 359 26.72 9.37 -0.20
CA TYR A 359 27.57 10.48 -0.66
C TYR A 359 27.80 11.56 0.40
N ASP A 360 27.10 11.47 1.54
CA ASP A 360 27.00 12.51 2.56
C ASP A 360 26.64 13.86 1.92
N VAL A 361 25.50 13.88 1.23
CA VAL A 361 24.91 15.09 0.62
C VAL A 361 23.48 15.31 1.11
N ALA A 362 22.86 16.42 0.71
CA ALA A 362 21.45 16.68 0.96
C ALA A 362 20.59 16.26 -0.24
N THR A 363 19.31 16.06 0.02
CA THR A 363 18.25 15.92 -0.98
C THR A 363 17.52 17.25 -1.12
N ILE A 364 17.23 17.68 -2.34
CA ILE A 364 16.44 18.89 -2.60
C ILE A 364 14.96 18.58 -2.40
N ASP A 365 14.23 19.50 -1.75
CA ASP A 365 12.76 19.47 -1.68
C ASP A 365 12.15 19.76 -3.07
N GLY A 366 11.95 18.69 -3.83
CA GLY A 366 11.44 18.77 -5.19
C GLY A 366 11.69 17.49 -5.99
N ASP A 367 11.16 17.48 -7.21
CA ASP A 367 11.38 16.42 -8.18
C ASP A 367 11.39 16.96 -9.62
N TYR A 368 11.60 16.09 -10.62
CA TYR A 368 11.63 16.52 -12.02
C TYR A 368 10.27 16.45 -12.73
N MET A 369 9.22 15.90 -12.13
CA MET A 369 7.94 15.62 -12.80
C MET A 369 6.71 16.26 -12.13
N GLY A 370 6.68 16.37 -10.80
CA GLY A 370 5.53 16.74 -9.98
C GLY A 370 4.45 15.66 -9.87
N ARG A 371 4.69 14.50 -10.50
CA ARG A 371 3.83 13.32 -10.61
C ARG A 371 4.65 12.13 -11.09
N ALA A 372 4.05 10.96 -11.23
CA ALA A 372 4.68 9.83 -11.93
C ALA A 372 4.32 9.81 -13.42
N TYR A 373 5.26 9.34 -14.23
CA TYR A 373 5.12 9.13 -15.68
C TYR A 373 5.97 7.93 -16.16
N PRO A 374 5.61 7.28 -17.28
CA PRO A 374 6.22 5.98 -17.59
C PRO A 374 7.56 6.05 -18.32
N ARG A 375 7.97 7.22 -18.85
CA ARG A 375 9.10 7.36 -19.77
C ARG A 375 10.11 8.37 -19.24
N ILE A 376 11.40 8.13 -19.48
CA ILE A 376 12.48 8.94 -18.90
C ILE A 376 12.45 10.41 -19.31
N TYR A 377 11.98 10.68 -20.52
CA TYR A 377 11.89 12.03 -21.07
C TYR A 377 10.66 12.80 -20.56
N HIS A 378 9.79 12.17 -19.77
CA HIS A 378 8.70 12.84 -19.08
C HIS A 378 9.21 13.60 -17.85
N SER A 379 10.11 14.56 -18.06
CA SER A 379 10.53 15.48 -17.01
C SER A 379 10.27 16.92 -17.43
N THR A 380 9.84 17.75 -16.48
CA THR A 380 9.68 19.20 -16.66
C THR A 380 11.00 19.88 -17.04
N THR A 381 12.12 19.33 -16.59
CA THR A 381 13.46 19.75 -16.99
C THR A 381 13.73 19.50 -18.49
N TYR A 382 13.37 18.32 -19.00
CA TYR A 382 13.52 18.01 -20.42
C TYR A 382 12.53 18.76 -21.32
N VAL A 383 11.28 18.93 -20.88
CA VAL A 383 10.29 19.79 -21.54
C VAL A 383 10.86 21.19 -21.78
N ASN A 384 11.68 21.67 -20.83
CA ASN A 384 12.34 22.98 -20.90
C ASN A 384 13.76 22.94 -21.50
N GLY A 385 14.14 21.84 -22.16
CA GLY A 385 15.37 21.76 -22.97
C GLY A 385 16.64 21.37 -22.23
N LEU A 386 16.56 20.97 -20.96
CA LEU A 386 17.71 20.39 -20.25
C LEU A 386 18.04 18.98 -20.77
N PRO A 387 19.31 18.56 -20.71
CA PRO A 387 19.73 17.29 -21.30
C PRO A 387 19.30 16.09 -20.45
N ILE A 388 18.97 14.99 -21.13
CA ILE A 388 18.68 13.66 -20.53
C ILE A 388 19.88 12.70 -20.60
N VAL A 389 20.96 13.12 -21.25
CA VAL A 389 22.24 12.41 -21.34
C VAL A 389 23.39 13.33 -20.89
N PRO A 390 24.53 12.81 -20.40
CA PRO A 390 24.80 11.40 -20.12
C PRO A 390 23.86 10.84 -19.04
N CYS A 391 23.50 9.56 -19.15
CA CYS A 391 22.70 8.86 -18.15
C CYS A 391 23.22 7.44 -18.02
N ALA A 392 22.96 6.78 -16.88
CA ALA A 392 23.39 5.42 -16.67
C ALA A 392 22.38 4.63 -15.85
N GLN A 393 22.33 3.32 -16.10
CA GLN A 393 21.43 2.38 -15.46
C GLN A 393 22.24 1.23 -14.87
N ALA A 394 21.91 0.79 -13.66
CA ALA A 394 22.63 -0.27 -12.97
C ALA A 394 21.70 -1.29 -12.29
N ASP A 395 22.14 -2.56 -12.26
CA ASP A 395 21.49 -3.64 -11.52
C ASP A 395 22.09 -3.85 -10.12
N GLY A 396 21.46 -4.73 -9.33
CA GLY A 396 21.93 -5.07 -8.00
C GLY A 396 23.24 -5.87 -7.94
N MET A 397 23.83 -6.20 -9.08
CA MET A 397 25.12 -6.90 -9.18
C MET A 397 26.26 -5.95 -9.57
N GLY A 398 25.99 -4.65 -9.69
CA GLY A 398 26.96 -3.62 -10.08
C GLY A 398 27.21 -3.53 -11.59
N ASN A 399 26.44 -4.24 -12.42
CA ASN A 399 26.53 -4.07 -13.87
C ASN A 399 25.92 -2.72 -14.23
N THR A 400 26.67 -1.89 -14.96
CA THR A 400 26.27 -0.53 -15.32
C THR A 400 26.31 -0.32 -16.83
N VAL A 401 25.25 0.28 -17.38
CA VAL A 401 25.14 0.69 -18.78
C VAL A 401 24.98 2.20 -18.84
N ALA A 402 25.93 2.90 -19.45
CA ALA A 402 25.88 4.35 -19.63
C ALA A 402 25.64 4.74 -21.09
N VAL A 403 24.80 5.76 -21.30
CA VAL A 403 24.55 6.39 -22.60
C VAL A 403 25.01 7.84 -22.54
N SER A 404 26.13 8.13 -23.19
CA SER A 404 26.72 9.49 -23.22
C SER A 404 26.12 10.40 -24.29
N LYS A 405 25.49 9.83 -25.32
CA LYS A 405 24.86 10.56 -26.42
C LYS A 405 23.71 9.75 -27.01
N CYS A 406 22.60 10.43 -27.26
CA CYS A 406 21.50 9.91 -28.07
C CYS A 406 20.95 11.05 -28.95
N GLU A 407 20.47 10.73 -30.14
CA GLU A 407 19.92 11.72 -31.07
C GLU A 407 18.49 12.15 -30.70
N ASP A 408 17.76 11.29 -30.00
CA ASP A 408 16.32 11.40 -29.80
C ASP A 408 15.90 10.74 -28.46
N PRO A 409 15.05 11.39 -27.64
CA PRO A 409 14.57 10.84 -26.37
C PRO A 409 13.77 9.55 -26.49
N ILE A 410 12.98 9.38 -27.55
CA ILE A 410 12.18 8.17 -27.76
C ILE A 410 13.10 6.99 -28.06
N ARG A 411 14.17 7.23 -28.82
CA ARG A 411 15.25 6.26 -29.03
C ARG A 411 16.01 5.96 -27.75
N LEU A 412 16.28 6.95 -26.90
CA LEU A 412 16.91 6.74 -25.59
C LEU A 412 16.06 5.83 -24.69
N GLU A 413 14.76 6.11 -24.57
CA GLU A 413 13.82 5.27 -23.80
C GLU A 413 13.85 3.82 -24.30
N LYS A 414 13.83 3.59 -25.62
CA LYS A 414 13.94 2.24 -26.20
C LYS A 414 15.27 1.55 -25.89
N LEU A 415 16.38 2.29 -25.84
CA LEU A 415 17.68 1.75 -25.48
C LEU A 415 17.72 1.34 -24.01
N GLN A 416 17.24 2.19 -23.11
CA GLN A 416 17.23 1.92 -21.68
C GLN A 416 16.26 0.80 -21.30
N ARG A 417 15.09 0.72 -21.93
CA ARG A 417 14.17 -0.41 -21.76
C ARG A 417 14.80 -1.75 -22.16
N LYS A 418 15.64 -1.75 -23.22
CA LYS A 418 16.42 -2.94 -23.60
C LYS A 418 17.54 -3.25 -22.61
N ALA A 419 18.22 -2.23 -22.10
CA ALA A 419 19.20 -2.42 -21.03
C ALA A 419 18.52 -3.00 -19.77
N ALA A 420 17.32 -2.54 -19.42
CA ALA A 420 16.55 -3.06 -18.29
C ALA A 420 16.24 -4.56 -18.41
N LEU A 421 15.95 -5.04 -19.62
CA LEU A 421 15.76 -6.48 -19.88
C LEU A 421 17.02 -7.28 -19.53
N GLU A 422 18.19 -6.83 -19.99
CA GLU A 422 19.47 -7.50 -19.71
C GLU A 422 19.89 -7.38 -18.23
N LEU A 423 19.51 -6.27 -17.57
CA LEU A 423 19.76 -6.00 -16.15
C LEU A 423 18.75 -6.71 -15.22
N GLY A 424 17.88 -7.57 -15.76
CA GLY A 424 16.97 -8.41 -14.99
C GLY A 424 15.74 -7.67 -14.46
N LEU A 425 15.29 -6.65 -15.19
CA LEU A 425 14.01 -5.93 -15.04
C LEU A 425 13.73 -5.26 -13.68
N LEU A 426 14.73 -5.25 -12.80
CA LEU A 426 14.83 -4.39 -11.63
C LEU A 426 16.21 -3.75 -11.64
N SER A 427 16.24 -2.47 -11.96
CA SER A 427 17.45 -1.66 -12.02
C SER A 427 17.14 -0.24 -11.56
N GLN A 428 18.15 0.58 -11.35
CA GLN A 428 17.97 2.01 -11.13
C GLN A 428 18.75 2.78 -12.16
N MET A 429 18.21 3.93 -12.53
CA MET A 429 18.76 4.79 -13.56
C MET A 429 19.02 6.17 -12.99
N SER A 430 20.17 6.75 -13.30
CA SER A 430 20.50 8.14 -13.04
C SER A 430 20.39 8.96 -14.33
N GLN A 431 19.72 10.11 -14.24
CA GLN A 431 19.71 11.10 -15.33
C GLN A 431 20.99 11.94 -15.38
N SER A 432 21.07 12.82 -16.37
CA SER A 432 22.16 13.79 -16.49
C SER A 432 22.22 14.72 -15.29
N GLY A 433 23.43 15.07 -14.85
CA GLY A 433 23.64 16.06 -13.80
C GLY A 433 23.16 17.44 -14.23
N MET A 434 22.30 18.06 -13.43
CA MET A 434 21.73 19.37 -13.69
C MET A 434 22.21 20.40 -12.67
N ARG A 435 22.34 21.66 -13.09
CA ARG A 435 22.77 22.74 -12.19
C ARG A 435 21.60 23.27 -11.38
N VAL A 436 21.84 23.60 -10.12
CA VAL A 436 20.86 24.24 -9.23
C VAL A 436 20.19 25.47 -9.88
N GLY A 437 20.96 26.32 -10.58
CA GLY A 437 20.42 27.52 -11.24
C GLY A 437 19.39 27.22 -12.34
N ASP A 438 19.49 26.06 -13.00
CA ASP A 438 18.51 25.60 -13.99
C ASP A 438 17.32 24.91 -13.31
N LEU A 439 17.59 24.09 -12.29
CA LEU A 439 16.55 23.41 -11.53
C LEU A 439 15.62 24.37 -10.80
N LYS A 440 16.11 25.52 -10.31
CA LYS A 440 15.27 26.60 -9.74
C LYS A 440 14.18 27.08 -10.70
N LYS A 441 14.39 26.95 -12.01
CA LYS A 441 13.44 27.40 -13.06
C LYS A 441 12.54 26.26 -13.53
N TYR A 442 13.10 25.05 -13.62
CA TYR A 442 12.49 23.98 -14.42
C TYR A 442 12.10 22.74 -13.63
N ALA A 443 12.59 22.55 -12.40
CA ALA A 443 12.13 21.45 -11.55
C ALA A 443 10.77 21.78 -10.89
N VAL A 444 10.11 20.75 -10.35
CA VAL A 444 8.91 20.89 -9.54
C VAL A 444 9.34 20.94 -8.07
N LEU A 445 9.51 22.15 -7.54
CA LEU A 445 9.99 22.36 -6.17
C LEU A 445 8.86 22.15 -5.14
N GLY A 446 9.22 21.69 -3.94
CA GLY A 446 8.30 21.49 -2.82
C GLY A 446 7.44 20.23 -2.87
N SER A 447 7.67 19.34 -3.83
CA SER A 447 6.90 18.10 -3.95
C SER A 447 7.15 17.15 -2.78
N THR A 448 8.36 17.10 -2.21
CA THR A 448 8.66 16.35 -0.99
C THR A 448 7.89 16.93 0.20
N SER A 449 7.87 18.26 0.34
CA SER A 449 7.04 18.96 1.33
C SER A 449 5.55 18.64 1.17
N LEU A 450 5.02 18.66 -0.06
CA LEU A 450 3.62 18.32 -0.34
C LEU A 450 3.28 16.88 0.07
N ALA A 451 4.13 15.91 -0.29
CA ALA A 451 3.97 14.52 0.11
C ALA A 451 3.91 14.39 1.63
N TRP A 452 4.75 15.14 2.36
CA TRP A 452 4.71 15.19 3.82
C TRP A 452 3.39 15.75 4.37
N TYR A 453 2.87 16.87 3.83
CA TYR A 453 1.59 17.42 4.29
C TYR A 453 0.42 16.47 4.03
N ILE A 454 0.38 15.83 2.86
CA ILE A 454 -0.66 14.86 2.52
C ILE A 454 -0.57 13.65 3.46
N GLY A 455 0.62 13.07 3.65
CA GLY A 455 0.84 11.94 4.55
C GLY A 455 0.43 12.26 5.99
N ARG A 456 0.81 13.45 6.48
CA ARG A 456 0.41 13.94 7.81
C ARG A 456 -1.11 14.11 7.92
N ALA A 457 -1.75 14.70 6.91
CA ALA A 457 -3.19 14.92 6.90
C ALA A 457 -3.98 13.59 6.88
N ILE A 458 -3.55 12.61 6.08
CA ILE A 458 -4.15 11.26 6.06
C ILE A 458 -3.99 10.60 7.43
N TYR A 459 -2.78 10.63 8.00
CA TYR A 459 -2.53 10.05 9.31
C TYR A 459 -3.43 10.66 10.38
N GLN A 460 -3.51 12.00 10.44
CA GLN A 460 -4.38 12.72 11.37
C GLN A 460 -5.86 12.37 11.15
N ALA A 461 -6.32 12.34 9.90
CA ALA A 461 -7.69 11.99 9.57
C ALA A 461 -8.05 10.58 10.05
N ARG A 462 -7.13 9.61 9.97
CA ARG A 462 -7.32 8.26 10.52
C ARG A 462 -7.42 8.25 12.04
N GLN A 463 -6.53 8.98 12.72
CA GLN A 463 -6.54 9.06 14.20
C GLN A 463 -7.79 9.76 14.73
N GLU A 464 -8.21 10.83 14.06
CA GLU A 464 -9.40 11.62 14.43
C GLU A 464 -10.69 11.04 13.84
N LYS A 465 -10.56 10.06 12.95
CA LYS A 465 -11.64 9.39 12.21
C LYS A 465 -12.54 10.36 11.46
N THR A 466 -11.89 11.30 10.78
CA THR A 466 -12.51 12.27 9.89
C THR A 466 -12.32 11.85 8.43
N SER A 467 -12.98 12.54 7.50
CA SER A 467 -12.89 12.25 6.07
C SER A 467 -11.45 12.39 5.56
N ILE A 468 -10.86 11.27 5.15
CA ILE A 468 -9.53 11.21 4.53
C ILE A 468 -9.51 12.00 3.22
N VAL A 469 -10.57 11.87 2.40
CA VAL A 469 -10.68 12.62 1.14
C VAL A 469 -10.63 14.12 1.40
N ASP A 470 -11.39 14.62 2.37
CA ASP A 470 -11.39 16.06 2.67
C ASP A 470 -10.05 16.50 3.27
N ALA A 471 -9.38 15.64 4.04
CA ALA A 471 -8.04 15.92 4.57
C ALA A 471 -7.00 16.07 3.45
N ILE A 472 -7.03 15.17 2.46
CA ILE A 472 -6.18 15.25 1.27
C ILE A 472 -6.48 16.52 0.48
N LEU A 473 -7.76 16.83 0.22
CA LEU A 473 -8.15 18.05 -0.52
C LEU A 473 -7.80 19.34 0.22
N ARG A 474 -7.80 19.35 1.56
CA ARG A 474 -7.30 20.50 2.33
C ARG A 474 -5.79 20.67 2.23
N ALA A 475 -5.03 19.57 2.23
CA ALA A 475 -3.58 19.59 2.09
C ALA A 475 -3.12 19.91 0.65
N HIS A 476 -3.92 19.52 -0.36
CA HIS A 476 -3.64 19.75 -1.77
C HIS A 476 -4.89 20.32 -2.49
N PRO A 477 -5.15 21.63 -2.36
CA PRO A 477 -6.42 22.25 -2.76
C PRO A 477 -6.64 22.40 -4.27
N CYS A 478 -5.67 22.06 -5.11
CA CYS A 478 -5.90 21.91 -6.57
C CYS A 478 -6.40 20.50 -6.94
N GLY A 479 -6.81 19.71 -5.95
CA GLY A 479 -7.38 18.38 -6.15
C GLY A 479 -8.91 18.37 -6.27
N ARG A 480 -9.44 17.27 -6.81
CA ARG A 480 -10.87 16.99 -6.86
C ARG A 480 -11.16 15.49 -6.71
N LEU A 481 -12.17 15.14 -5.91
CA LEU A 481 -12.76 13.81 -5.94
C LEU A 481 -13.59 13.66 -7.22
N LEU A 482 -13.19 12.73 -8.08
CA LEU A 482 -13.89 12.43 -9.33
C LEU A 482 -14.94 11.34 -9.15
N TYR A 483 -14.67 10.34 -8.32
CA TYR A 483 -15.53 9.18 -8.15
C TYR A 483 -15.24 8.42 -6.86
N THR A 484 -16.26 7.81 -6.26
CA THR A 484 -16.10 6.80 -5.20
C THR A 484 -16.83 5.54 -5.64
N GLY A 485 -16.11 4.42 -5.68
CA GLY A 485 -16.64 3.20 -6.28
C GLY A 485 -15.88 1.94 -5.95
N LYS A 486 -16.43 0.82 -6.42
CA LYS A 486 -15.82 -0.51 -6.37
C LYS A 486 -15.24 -0.87 -7.73
N ILE A 487 -14.04 -1.41 -7.76
CA ILE A 487 -13.44 -1.95 -8.98
C ILE A 487 -14.20 -3.21 -9.41
N ILE A 488 -14.69 -3.22 -10.65
CA ILE A 488 -15.49 -4.32 -11.21
C ILE A 488 -14.86 -4.98 -12.44
N ASP A 489 -13.81 -4.40 -13.01
CA ASP A 489 -13.03 -4.99 -14.09
C ASP A 489 -11.61 -4.42 -14.04
N VAL A 490 -10.61 -5.28 -14.17
CA VAL A 490 -9.21 -4.87 -14.34
C VAL A 490 -8.64 -5.72 -15.46
N ARG A 491 -8.09 -5.08 -16.49
CA ARG A 491 -7.34 -5.77 -17.53
C ARG A 491 -5.92 -5.25 -17.55
N ARG A 492 -4.98 -6.17 -17.73
CA ARG A 492 -3.55 -5.89 -17.80
C ARG A 492 -2.97 -6.69 -18.95
N PHE A 493 -2.16 -6.03 -19.73
CA PHE A 493 -1.32 -6.63 -20.75
C PHE A 493 0.00 -5.86 -20.80
N VAL A 494 1.02 -6.48 -21.38
CA VAL A 494 2.33 -5.83 -21.58
C VAL A 494 2.41 -5.41 -23.04
N SER A 495 2.58 -4.11 -23.27
CA SER A 495 2.75 -3.58 -24.61
C SER A 495 4.12 -3.92 -25.19
N ASP A 496 4.29 -3.74 -26.50
CA ASP A 496 5.57 -3.99 -27.18
C ASP A 496 6.71 -3.10 -26.65
N GLY A 497 6.37 -1.99 -25.98
CA GLY A 497 7.33 -1.12 -25.30
C GLY A 497 7.76 -1.59 -23.91
N GLY A 498 7.20 -2.68 -23.39
CA GLY A 498 7.49 -3.21 -22.06
C GLY A 498 6.76 -2.47 -20.93
N TYR A 499 5.61 -1.86 -21.23
CA TYR A 499 4.78 -1.19 -20.23
C TYR A 499 3.59 -2.06 -19.83
N THR A 500 3.19 -2.00 -18.57
CA THR A 500 1.95 -2.60 -18.10
C THR A 500 0.78 -1.66 -18.46
N GLU A 501 -0.11 -2.11 -19.33
CA GLU A 501 -1.20 -1.30 -19.88
C GLU A 501 -2.56 -1.95 -19.64
N GLY A 502 -3.59 -1.12 -19.58
CA GLY A 502 -4.97 -1.57 -19.63
C GLY A 502 -5.95 -0.61 -18.97
N PRO A 503 -7.26 -0.92 -19.04
CA PRO A 503 -8.27 -0.18 -18.31
C PRO A 503 -8.61 -0.82 -16.95
N VAL A 504 -8.91 0.03 -15.98
CA VAL A 504 -9.73 -0.32 -14.81
C VAL A 504 -11.12 0.25 -14.98
N ARG A 505 -12.15 -0.53 -14.62
CA ARG A 505 -13.54 -0.08 -14.57
C ARG A 505 -14.06 -0.11 -13.14
N LEU A 506 -14.67 0.99 -12.73
CA LEU A 506 -15.28 1.17 -11.43
C LEU A 506 -16.79 1.34 -11.57
N ARG A 507 -17.51 0.94 -10.52
CA ARG A 507 -18.95 1.16 -10.37
C ARG A 507 -19.25 1.77 -9.02
N ALA A 508 -20.21 2.69 -8.99
CA ALA A 508 -20.69 3.31 -7.77
C ALA A 508 -21.19 2.25 -6.78
N ILE A 509 -20.94 2.49 -5.49
CA ILE A 509 -21.35 1.59 -4.41
C ILE A 509 -22.88 1.69 -4.24
N GLY A 510 -23.57 0.58 -4.48
CA GLY A 510 -25.03 0.47 -4.34
C GLY A 510 -25.47 0.61 -2.89
N ALA A 511 -26.70 1.08 -2.64
CA ALA A 511 -27.20 1.37 -1.29
C ALA A 511 -27.09 0.20 -0.30
N GLU A 512 -27.20 -1.04 -0.79
CA GLU A 512 -27.11 -2.26 0.01
C GLU A 512 -25.66 -2.64 0.39
N GLU A 513 -24.67 -2.15 -0.35
CA GLU A 513 -23.24 -2.40 -0.10
C GLU A 513 -22.58 -1.26 0.69
N ARG A 514 -23.32 -0.19 0.99
CA ARG A 514 -22.81 1.00 1.68
C ARG A 514 -22.62 0.73 3.16
N GLU A 515 -21.51 1.22 3.67
CA GLU A 515 -21.25 1.28 5.10
C GLU A 515 -21.64 2.65 5.68
N VAL A 516 -21.93 2.67 6.98
CA VAL A 516 -22.36 3.90 7.67
C VAL A 516 -21.19 4.90 7.66
N GLY A 517 -21.43 6.10 7.12
CA GLY A 517 -20.42 7.17 7.01
C GLY A 517 -19.64 7.21 5.68
N GLU A 518 -19.91 6.30 4.73
CA GLU A 518 -19.26 6.35 3.41
C GLU A 518 -19.76 7.55 2.57
N THR A 519 -18.82 8.19 1.86
CA THR A 519 -19.12 9.25 0.89
C THR A 519 -20.05 8.72 -0.19
N VAL A 520 -21.22 9.35 -0.34
CA VAL A 520 -22.20 8.96 -1.34
C VAL A 520 -21.78 9.51 -2.70
N CYS A 521 -21.38 8.61 -3.61
CA CYS A 521 -21.25 8.95 -5.02
C CYS A 521 -22.65 9.13 -5.62
N THR A 522 -22.92 10.30 -6.19
CA THR A 522 -24.19 10.61 -6.90
C THR A 522 -24.16 10.15 -8.36
N GLU A 523 -22.97 9.87 -8.89
CA GLU A 523 -22.81 9.37 -10.25
C GLU A 523 -23.22 7.90 -10.33
N THR A 524 -23.99 7.56 -11.36
CA THR A 524 -24.53 6.21 -11.58
C THR A 524 -23.84 5.47 -12.71
N ARG A 525 -23.15 6.20 -13.61
CA ARG A 525 -22.35 5.65 -14.70
C ARG A 525 -21.11 4.96 -14.18
N ASP A 526 -20.65 3.94 -14.89
CA ASP A 526 -19.35 3.31 -14.59
C ASP A 526 -18.22 4.29 -14.95
N MET A 527 -17.14 4.32 -14.16
CA MET A 527 -15.93 5.06 -14.50
C MET A 527 -14.90 4.13 -15.14
N VAL A 528 -14.20 4.61 -16.17
CA VAL A 528 -13.09 3.91 -16.83
C VAL A 528 -11.82 4.75 -16.70
N LEU A 529 -10.73 4.11 -16.26
CA LEU A 529 -9.41 4.71 -16.18
C LEU A 529 -8.40 3.84 -16.95
N PRO A 530 -8.04 4.20 -18.19
CA PRO A 530 -6.92 3.57 -18.88
C PRO A 530 -5.60 4.01 -18.28
N PHE A 531 -4.63 3.09 -18.25
CA PHE A 531 -3.29 3.32 -17.74
C PHE A 531 -2.22 2.73 -18.65
N GLN A 532 -1.03 3.32 -18.59
CA GLN A 532 0.25 2.79 -19.06
C GLN A 532 1.24 3.02 -17.92
N ASN A 533 1.40 2.04 -17.03
CA ASN A 533 1.95 2.14 -15.66
C ASN A 533 1.20 3.16 -14.76
N GLU A 534 0.89 4.35 -15.26
CA GLU A 534 0.12 5.42 -14.62
C GLU A 534 -1.21 5.69 -15.35
N TYR A 535 -2.20 6.21 -14.62
CA TYR A 535 -3.52 6.54 -15.18
C TYR A 535 -3.45 7.75 -16.14
N LEU A 536 -4.02 7.58 -17.33
CA LEU A 536 -3.90 8.53 -18.44
C LEU A 536 -5.10 9.46 -18.55
N TYR A 537 -6.31 8.94 -18.35
CA TYR A 537 -7.53 9.75 -18.31
C TYR A 537 -8.62 9.07 -17.49
N ALA A 538 -9.59 9.87 -17.07
CA ALA A 538 -10.80 9.40 -16.41
C ALA A 538 -12.03 9.73 -17.28
N ALA A 539 -12.87 8.73 -17.53
CA ALA A 539 -14.10 8.90 -18.27
C ALA A 539 -15.30 8.24 -17.60
N LEU A 540 -16.46 8.87 -17.73
CA LEU A 540 -17.76 8.32 -17.31
C LEU A 540 -18.43 7.66 -18.50
N LYS A 541 -18.85 6.40 -18.33
CA LYS A 541 -19.36 5.56 -19.40
C LYS A 541 -20.88 5.43 -19.34
N ASP A 542 -21.54 5.86 -20.42
CA ASP A 542 -22.96 5.64 -20.65
C ASP A 542 -23.16 4.78 -21.91
N GLY A 543 -23.38 3.49 -21.71
CA GLY A 543 -23.44 2.51 -22.80
C GLY A 543 -22.14 2.47 -23.63
N LYS A 544 -22.21 2.94 -24.87
CA LYS A 544 -21.05 3.05 -25.79
C LYS A 544 -20.37 4.42 -25.78
N GLN A 545 -20.98 5.43 -25.16
CA GLN A 545 -20.41 6.78 -25.09
C GLN A 545 -19.53 6.92 -23.84
N GLU A 546 -18.46 7.70 -23.97
CA GLU A 546 -17.53 8.01 -22.89
C GLU A 546 -17.38 9.54 -22.80
N GLU A 547 -17.69 10.09 -21.62
CA GLU A 547 -17.46 11.49 -21.28
C GLU A 547 -16.13 11.59 -20.53
N VAL A 548 -15.09 12.12 -21.20
CA VAL A 548 -13.78 12.34 -20.58
C VAL A 548 -13.85 13.56 -19.65
N ILE A 549 -13.55 13.36 -18.37
CA ILE A 549 -13.67 14.40 -17.34
C ILE A 549 -12.32 14.86 -16.79
N CYS A 550 -11.24 14.12 -17.06
CA CYS A 550 -9.88 14.45 -16.67
C CYS A 550 -8.91 13.71 -17.58
N THR A 551 -7.81 14.36 -17.96
CA THR A 551 -6.70 13.73 -18.69
C THR A 551 -5.36 14.16 -18.08
N VAL A 552 -4.31 13.41 -18.38
CA VAL A 552 -2.93 13.92 -18.30
C VAL A 552 -2.83 15.30 -18.99
N PRO A 553 -2.03 16.25 -18.48
CA PRO A 553 -0.99 16.07 -17.45
C PRO A 553 -1.47 16.12 -16.00
N ASP A 554 -2.76 16.32 -15.72
CA ASP A 554 -3.30 16.20 -14.37
C ASP A 554 -3.04 14.78 -13.81
N LEU A 555 -2.57 14.71 -12.56
CA LEU A 555 -2.37 13.44 -11.87
C LEU A 555 -3.74 12.83 -11.57
N ILE A 556 -3.95 11.58 -11.95
CA ILE A 556 -5.11 10.78 -11.56
C ILE A 556 -4.61 9.69 -10.64
N SER A 557 -5.23 9.53 -9.47
CA SER A 557 -4.82 8.58 -8.45
C SER A 557 -6.02 7.80 -7.91
N LEU A 558 -5.84 6.49 -7.73
CA LEU A 558 -6.75 5.65 -6.97
C LEU A 558 -6.29 5.61 -5.52
N ILE A 559 -7.16 6.01 -4.61
CA ILE A 559 -6.88 6.04 -3.17
C ILE A 559 -7.77 5.00 -2.49
N GLY A 560 -7.16 4.09 -1.75
CA GLY A 560 -7.87 3.13 -0.90
C GLY A 560 -8.71 3.83 0.18
N MET A 561 -9.62 3.08 0.80
CA MET A 561 -10.43 3.61 1.90
C MET A 561 -9.60 3.97 3.15
N ASP A 562 -8.38 3.44 3.22
CA ASP A 562 -7.37 3.70 4.24
C ASP A 562 -6.47 4.93 3.93
N GLY A 563 -6.66 5.56 2.77
CA GLY A 563 -5.88 6.72 2.32
C GLY A 563 -4.59 6.38 1.56
N TYR A 564 -4.23 5.11 1.38
CA TYR A 564 -3.06 4.77 0.58
C TYR A 564 -3.36 4.89 -0.92
N ALA A 565 -2.40 5.45 -1.67
CA ALA A 565 -2.47 5.42 -3.13
C ALA A 565 -2.20 3.99 -3.63
N LEU A 566 -3.04 3.52 -4.55
CA LEU A 566 -2.94 2.20 -5.16
C LEU A 566 -2.26 2.30 -6.52
N GLY A 567 -1.14 1.60 -6.69
CA GLY A 567 -0.48 1.45 -7.99
C GLY A 567 -1.29 0.53 -8.92
N THR A 568 -0.97 0.56 -10.21
CA THR A 568 -1.62 -0.30 -11.21
C THR A 568 -1.36 -1.80 -10.98
N GLN A 569 -0.31 -2.15 -10.23
CA GLN A 569 -0.04 -3.49 -9.74
C GLN A 569 -0.90 -3.91 -8.53
N ASP A 570 -1.37 -2.95 -7.73
CA ASP A 570 -2.08 -3.24 -6.47
C ASP A 570 -3.60 -3.38 -6.64
N ILE A 571 -4.14 -2.87 -7.75
CA ILE A 571 -5.60 -2.90 -8.00
C ILE A 571 -6.12 -4.32 -8.20
N LYS A 572 -7.25 -4.62 -7.56
CA LYS A 572 -7.92 -5.93 -7.66
C LYS A 572 -9.41 -5.74 -7.78
N TYR A 573 -10.06 -6.74 -8.38
CA TYR A 573 -11.53 -6.79 -8.39
C TYR A 573 -12.07 -6.69 -6.96
N GLY A 574 -13.12 -5.90 -6.78
CA GLY A 574 -13.83 -5.75 -5.51
C GLY A 574 -13.25 -4.71 -4.56
N LEU A 575 -12.06 -4.15 -4.82
CA LEU A 575 -11.52 -3.07 -3.99
C LEU A 575 -12.42 -1.83 -4.09
N ARG A 576 -12.70 -1.22 -2.93
CA ARG A 576 -13.36 0.10 -2.82
C ARG A 576 -12.28 1.18 -2.81
N VAL A 577 -12.49 2.20 -3.63
CA VAL A 577 -11.50 3.25 -3.87
C VAL A 577 -12.17 4.60 -4.13
N ASN A 578 -11.42 5.66 -3.87
CA ASN A 578 -11.69 7.03 -4.29
C ASN A 578 -10.78 7.36 -5.48
N VAL A 579 -11.37 7.83 -6.58
CA VAL A 579 -10.64 8.37 -7.72
C VAL A 579 -10.48 9.86 -7.49
N MET A 580 -9.25 10.30 -7.28
CA MET A 580 -8.93 11.71 -7.12
C MET A 580 -8.02 12.17 -8.24
N ALA A 581 -8.11 13.44 -8.58
CA ALA A 581 -7.22 14.04 -9.56
C ALA A 581 -6.73 15.40 -9.10
N PHE A 582 -5.53 15.78 -9.56
CA PHE A 582 -4.82 16.98 -9.14
C PHE A 582 -4.16 17.66 -10.34
N VAL A 583 -4.26 18.99 -10.40
CA VAL A 583 -3.67 19.80 -11.48
C VAL A 583 -2.16 19.57 -11.55
N GLY A 584 -1.64 19.33 -12.75
CA GLY A 584 -0.20 19.15 -13.00
C GLY A 584 0.59 20.46 -12.82
N HIS A 585 1.91 20.36 -12.77
CA HIS A 585 2.76 21.55 -12.72
C HIS A 585 2.61 22.40 -14.01
N PRO A 586 2.66 23.75 -13.95
CA PRO A 586 2.46 24.63 -15.12
C PRO A 586 3.36 24.34 -16.33
N HIS A 587 4.56 23.81 -16.11
CA HIS A 587 5.47 23.41 -17.19
C HIS A 587 4.86 22.39 -18.16
N TRP A 588 3.92 21.56 -17.69
CA TRP A 588 3.22 20.57 -18.52
C TRP A 588 2.15 21.16 -19.44
N TYR A 589 1.66 22.38 -19.19
CA TYR A 589 0.62 23.02 -20.01
C TYR A 589 1.20 23.95 -21.09
N THR A 590 2.53 24.01 -21.22
CA THR A 590 3.16 24.60 -22.40
C THR A 590 2.86 23.75 -23.64
N GLU A 591 3.01 24.32 -24.84
CA GLU A 591 2.83 23.56 -26.10
C GLU A 591 3.69 22.29 -26.10
N ARG A 592 4.99 22.42 -25.80
CA ARG A 592 5.91 21.29 -25.68
C ARG A 592 5.58 20.34 -24.52
N GLY A 593 5.08 20.87 -23.40
CA GLY A 593 4.62 20.06 -22.27
C GLY A 593 3.44 19.17 -22.63
N LEU A 594 2.47 19.70 -23.38
CA LEU A 594 1.32 18.93 -23.86
C LEU A 594 1.68 17.96 -24.98
N GLU A 595 2.66 18.30 -25.82
CA GLU A 595 3.21 17.38 -26.83
C GLU A 595 3.85 16.15 -26.19
N LEU A 596 4.58 16.32 -25.07
CA LEU A 596 5.34 15.24 -24.43
C LEU A 596 4.63 14.56 -23.26
N GLY A 597 3.71 15.23 -22.57
CA GLY A 597 3.02 14.70 -21.38
C GLY A 597 1.51 14.72 -21.48
N GLY A 598 0.94 15.23 -22.56
CA GLY A 598 -0.50 15.23 -22.82
C GLY A 598 -1.01 13.94 -23.47
N PRO A 599 -2.32 13.83 -23.73
CA PRO A 599 -2.94 12.61 -24.27
C PRO A 599 -2.33 12.14 -25.60
N GLY A 600 -1.84 13.08 -26.42
CA GLY A 600 -1.22 12.80 -27.72
C GLY A 600 0.03 11.91 -27.63
N ASP A 601 0.88 12.10 -26.62
CA ASP A 601 2.11 11.30 -26.42
C ASP A 601 1.79 9.81 -26.10
N PHE A 602 0.60 9.58 -25.55
CA PHE A 602 0.06 8.25 -25.25
C PHE A 602 -0.84 7.69 -26.36
N GLY A 603 -0.84 8.30 -27.54
CA GLY A 603 -1.56 7.82 -28.72
C GLY A 603 -2.99 8.36 -28.89
N TYR A 604 -3.48 9.20 -27.99
CA TYR A 604 -4.81 9.82 -28.07
C TYR A 604 -4.78 11.16 -28.82
N LYS A 605 -4.40 11.12 -30.10
CA LYS A 605 -4.09 12.33 -30.91
C LYS A 605 -5.24 13.35 -31.01
N ASP A 606 -6.48 12.87 -31.04
CA ASP A 606 -7.67 13.72 -31.18
C ASP A 606 -8.32 14.05 -29.83
N MET A 607 -7.75 13.56 -28.71
CA MET A 607 -8.28 13.82 -27.37
C MET A 607 -7.85 15.19 -26.89
N LYS A 608 -8.83 16.02 -26.53
CA LYS A 608 -8.57 17.30 -25.87
C LYS A 608 -8.07 17.08 -24.46
N GLN A 609 -7.11 17.91 -24.04
CA GLN A 609 -6.71 17.97 -22.64
C GLN A 609 -7.87 18.50 -21.79
N VAL A 610 -8.16 17.83 -20.67
CA VAL A 610 -9.20 18.22 -19.70
C VAL A 610 -8.59 18.23 -18.30
N SER A 611 -8.52 19.43 -17.68
CA SER A 611 -8.01 19.60 -16.32
C SER A 611 -9.13 19.65 -15.29
N VAL A 612 -8.83 19.24 -14.05
CA VAL A 612 -9.82 19.14 -12.96
C VAL A 612 -10.06 20.43 -12.20
N ALA A 613 -9.14 21.39 -12.28
CA ALA A 613 -9.22 22.70 -11.63
C ALA A 613 -8.40 23.74 -12.41
N PRO A 614 -8.66 25.05 -12.22
CA PRO A 614 -8.08 26.09 -13.08
C PRO A 614 -6.63 26.44 -12.76
N ALA A 615 -6.09 26.04 -11.61
CA ALA A 615 -4.77 26.47 -11.15
C ALA A 615 -4.03 25.40 -10.36
N PHE A 616 -2.72 25.36 -10.58
CA PHE A 616 -1.77 24.59 -9.78
C PHE A 616 -1.64 25.17 -8.37
N TYR A 617 -1.37 24.29 -7.40
CA TYR A 617 -1.10 24.68 -6.01
C TYR A 617 0.39 24.52 -5.70
N ASP A 618 1.06 25.62 -5.39
CA ASP A 618 2.44 25.60 -4.89
C ASP A 618 2.42 25.40 -3.36
N PRO A 619 2.91 24.26 -2.85
CA PRO A 619 2.84 23.93 -1.43
C PRO A 619 3.81 24.78 -0.60
N PRO A 620 3.45 25.17 0.64
CA PRO A 620 4.42 25.82 1.53
C PRO A 620 5.59 24.86 1.81
N ARG A 621 6.82 25.35 1.89
CA ARG A 621 7.98 24.48 2.17
C ARG A 621 8.05 24.13 3.66
N VAL A 622 8.28 22.85 3.98
CA VAL A 622 8.52 22.38 5.37
C VAL A 622 9.75 23.08 5.95
N THR A 623 10.80 23.23 5.14
CA THR A 623 12.05 23.93 5.50
C THR A 623 11.82 25.38 5.89
N ASP A 624 10.87 26.09 5.28
CA ASP A 624 10.55 27.47 5.64
C ASP A 624 9.62 27.56 6.85
N MET A 625 8.61 26.69 6.90
CA MET A 625 7.56 26.74 7.93
C MET A 625 8.08 26.42 9.33
N PHE A 626 9.02 25.48 9.43
CA PHE A 626 9.54 24.98 10.71
C PHE A 626 10.93 25.50 11.04
N ARG A 627 11.51 26.38 10.21
CA ARG A 627 12.79 27.02 10.50
C ARG A 627 12.72 27.84 11.79
N PRO A 628 13.64 27.64 12.76
CA PRO A 628 13.77 28.53 13.90
C PRO A 628 14.05 29.94 13.42
N ARG A 629 13.29 30.91 13.93
CA ARG A 629 13.45 32.34 13.61
C ARG A 629 14.53 33.00 14.45
#